data_AF-A0A950SYG6-F1
#
_entry.id   AF-A0A950SYG6-F1
#
_cell.length_a   1.000
_cell.length_b   1.000
_cell.length_c   1.000
_cell.angle_alpha   90.00
_cell.angle_beta   90.00
_cell.angle_gamma   90.00
#
_symmetry.space_group_name_H-M   'P 1'
#
loop_
_entity.id
_entity.type
_entity.pdbx_description
1 polymer ?
#
loop_
_entity_poly.entity_id
_entity_poly.type
_entity_poly.pdbx_seq_one_letter_code
_entity_poly.pdbx_strand_id
1 'polypeptide(L)'
;MPLEDRDLRSSDSVPPSVPGTAEIPPAGVPALPEDALILIPTRNLVLFPGTVLPITLGRQRSVVAAQTAMRLNRTVGLVLQRDAGIDDPIPVDLHRTG
;
A
#
# COMPACT_ATOMS: atom_id res chain seq x y z
N MET A 1 40.34 18.25 -44.20
CA MET A 1 40.85 16.98 -43.64
C MET A 1 41.74 17.34 -42.47
N PRO A 2 41.61 16.74 -41.25
CA PRO A 2 40.57 15.85 -40.69
C PRO A 2 39.91 16.48 -39.41
N LEU A 3 38.69 16.13 -38.98
CA LEU A 3 38.15 14.89 -38.36
C LEU A 3 38.62 14.69 -36.91
N GLU A 4 37.71 14.85 -35.93
CA GLU A 4 37.15 13.79 -35.05
C GLU A 4 38.00 13.67 -33.77
N ASP A 5 37.44 13.77 -32.56
CA ASP A 5 36.52 12.82 -31.91
C ASP A 5 35.61 13.58 -30.93
N ARG A 6 34.28 13.41 -31.00
CA ARG A 6 33.49 12.43 -30.24
C ARG A 6 33.67 12.55 -28.73
N ASP A 7 32.66 13.13 -28.09
CA ASP A 7 31.94 12.42 -27.04
C ASP A 7 30.45 12.80 -27.05
N LEU A 8 29.66 11.86 -27.58
CA LEU A 8 28.25 11.69 -27.26
C LEU A 8 28.12 11.29 -25.79
N ARG A 9 27.28 12.00 -25.04
CA ARG A 9 26.35 11.47 -24.03
C ARG A 9 25.31 12.56 -23.78
N SER A 10 24.15 12.49 -24.43
CA SER A 10 22.95 11.86 -23.84
C SER A 10 22.57 12.62 -22.56
N SER A 11 21.66 13.57 -22.67
CA SER A 11 20.22 13.32 -22.44
C SER A 11 19.98 12.86 -21.01
N ASP A 12 19.74 13.80 -20.12
CA ASP A 12 18.59 13.69 -19.21
C ASP A 12 18.20 15.07 -18.70
N SER A 13 17.53 15.83 -19.56
CA SER A 13 16.58 16.81 -19.08
C SER A 13 15.42 16.03 -18.46
N VAL A 14 15.56 15.66 -17.19
CA VAL A 14 14.45 15.13 -16.40
C VAL A 14 13.40 16.26 -16.35
N PRO A 15 12.23 16.10 -16.99
CA PRO A 15 11.18 17.10 -16.82
C PRO A 15 10.78 17.13 -15.35
N PRO A 16 10.37 18.28 -14.78
CA PRO A 16 9.73 18.26 -13.48
C PRO A 16 8.48 17.38 -13.62
N SER A 17 8.51 16.22 -12.97
CA SER A 17 7.34 15.35 -12.82
C SER A 17 6.23 16.21 -12.25
N VAL A 18 5.26 16.54 -13.09
CA VAL A 18 3.97 17.04 -12.65
C VAL A 18 3.44 16.00 -11.65
N PRO A 19 3.24 16.33 -10.36
CA PRO A 19 2.47 15.44 -9.52
C PRO A 19 1.10 15.34 -10.19
N GLY A 20 0.81 14.11 -10.66
CA GLY A 20 -0.42 13.78 -11.34
C GLY A 20 -1.58 14.30 -10.50
N THR A 21 -2.54 14.93 -11.19
CA THR A 21 -3.86 15.29 -10.70
C THR A 21 -4.24 14.43 -9.50
N ALA A 22 -4.11 15.02 -8.31
CA ALA A 22 -4.58 14.41 -7.08
C ALA A 22 -6.06 14.12 -7.30
N GLU A 23 -6.37 12.85 -7.53
CA GLU A 23 -7.72 12.35 -7.63
C GLU A 23 -8.40 12.71 -6.31
N ILE A 24 -9.31 13.68 -6.37
CA ILE A 24 -10.03 14.20 -5.23
C ILE A 24 -10.77 13.01 -4.61
N PRO A 25 -10.37 12.52 -3.42
CA PRO A 25 -11.03 11.38 -2.82
C PRO A 25 -12.48 11.78 -2.52
N PRO A 26 -13.46 10.90 -2.75
CA PRO A 26 -14.84 11.14 -2.35
C PRO A 26 -14.89 11.53 -0.86
N ALA A 27 -15.54 12.66 -0.58
CA ALA A 27 -15.60 13.31 0.71
C ALA A 27 -15.85 12.32 1.86
N GLY A 28 -14.92 12.28 2.82
CA GLY A 28 -15.05 11.51 4.07
C GLY A 28 -13.85 10.64 4.43
N VAL A 29 -12.88 10.45 3.52
CA VAL A 29 -11.61 9.75 3.83
C VAL A 29 -10.48 10.77 3.69
N PRO A 30 -9.66 11.03 4.73
CA PRO A 30 -8.52 11.93 4.60
C PRO A 30 -7.64 11.47 3.45
N ALA A 31 -7.08 12.41 2.68
CA ALA A 31 -6.18 12.11 1.59
C ALA A 31 -4.99 11.32 2.14
N LEU A 32 -5.02 10.00 1.92
CA LEU A 32 -3.94 9.11 2.32
C LEU A 32 -2.74 9.39 1.39
N PRO A 33 -1.52 9.48 1.93
CA PRO A 33 -0.31 9.52 1.12
C PRO A 33 -0.27 8.42 0.07
N GLU A 34 0.39 8.64 -1.07
CA GLU A 34 0.45 7.63 -2.15
C GLU A 34 1.16 6.34 -1.73
N ASP A 35 2.02 6.42 -0.72
CA ASP A 35 2.77 5.33 -0.09
C ASP A 35 2.02 4.72 1.12
N ALA A 36 0.83 5.20 1.46
CA ALA A 36 0.06 4.66 2.57
C ALA A 36 -0.53 3.29 2.22
N LEU A 37 -0.29 2.32 3.11
CA LEU A 37 -0.83 0.97 3.02
C LEU A 37 -1.95 0.77 4.05
N ILE A 38 -3.08 0.22 3.62
CA ILE A 38 -4.16 -0.17 4.52
C ILE A 38 -3.80 -1.54 5.12
N LEU A 39 -3.67 -1.59 6.45
CA LEU A 39 -3.35 -2.81 7.17
C LEU A 39 -4.62 -3.48 7.70
N ILE A 40 -4.76 -4.77 7.42
CA ILE A 40 -5.81 -5.61 7.98
C ILE A 40 -5.17 -6.59 8.95
N PRO A 41 -5.47 -6.50 10.26
CA PRO A 41 -4.93 -7.43 11.24
C PRO A 41 -5.54 -8.83 11.04
N THR A 42 -4.70 -9.85 10.98
CA THR A 42 -5.08 -11.26 10.88
C THR A 42 -4.72 -12.00 12.16
N ARG A 43 -5.57 -12.97 12.55
CA ARG A 43 -5.38 -13.78 13.76
C ARG A 43 -4.54 -15.04 13.51
N ASN A 44 -4.91 -15.77 12.46
CA ASN A 44 -4.47 -17.15 12.23
C ASN A 44 -3.94 -17.36 10.81
N LEU A 45 -3.58 -16.28 10.11
CA LEU A 45 -3.27 -16.33 8.69
C LEU A 45 -2.09 -15.43 8.34
N VAL A 46 -1.09 -16.05 7.73
CA VAL A 46 0.06 -15.39 7.11
C VAL A 46 0.02 -15.75 5.62
N LEU A 47 0.08 -14.76 4.74
CA LEU A 47 0.15 -14.98 3.30
C LEU A 47 1.56 -14.75 2.81
N PHE A 48 2.06 -15.68 2.00
CA PHE A 48 3.32 -15.52 1.30
C PHE A 48 3.06 -15.06 -0.14
N PRO A 49 3.99 -14.30 -0.75
CA PRO A 49 3.89 -13.91 -2.15
C PRO A 49 3.60 -15.10 -3.08
N GLY A 50 2.65 -14.93 -4.00
CA GLY A 50 2.19 -16.00 -4.90
C GLY A 50 1.07 -16.89 -4.35
N THR A 51 0.62 -16.68 -3.11
CA THR A 51 -0.50 -17.43 -2.53
C THR A 51 -1.83 -16.75 -2.86
N VAL A 52 -2.82 -17.51 -3.31
CA VAL A 52 -4.21 -17.06 -3.49
C VAL A 52 -5.11 -17.91 -2.60
N LEU A 53 -5.76 -17.28 -1.61
CA LEU A 53 -6.69 -17.94 -0.71
C LEU A 53 -7.92 -17.04 -0.48
N PRO A 54 -9.15 -17.59 -0.46
CA PRO A 54 -10.30 -16.86 0.03
C PRO A 54 -10.17 -16.60 1.55
N ILE A 55 -10.30 -15.35 1.97
CA ILE A 55 -10.31 -14.97 3.39
C ILE A 55 -11.66 -14.34 3.77
N THR A 56 -12.15 -14.69 4.96
CA THR A 56 -13.37 -14.12 5.51
C THR A 56 -13.02 -13.08 6.57
N LEU A 57 -13.47 -11.84 6.38
CA LEU A 57 -13.31 -10.76 7.36
C LEU A 57 -14.56 -10.69 8.24
N GLY A 58 -14.40 -10.89 9.56
CA GLY A 58 -15.52 -10.88 10.50
C GLY A 58 -15.74 -9.56 11.25
N ARG A 59 -14.70 -8.72 11.36
CA ARG A 59 -14.73 -7.48 12.15
C ARG A 59 -15.13 -6.28 11.30
N GLN A 60 -16.01 -5.44 11.82
CA GLN A 60 -16.47 -4.22 11.13
C GLN A 60 -15.31 -3.34 10.65
N ARG A 61 -14.27 -3.14 11.47
CA ARG A 61 -13.08 -2.36 11.06
C ARG A 61 -12.32 -3.00 9.90
N SER A 62 -12.12 -4.32 9.92
CA SER A 62 -11.45 -5.04 8.83
C SER A 62 -12.26 -4.98 7.53
N VAL A 63 -13.59 -5.07 7.62
CA VAL A 63 -14.48 -4.95 6.46
C VAL A 63 -14.41 -3.55 5.87
N VAL A 64 -14.51 -2.50 6.69
CA VAL A 64 -14.41 -1.11 6.24
C VAL A 64 -13.03 -0.82 5.64
N ALA A 65 -11.96 -1.33 6.25
CA ALA A 65 -10.60 -1.20 5.72
C ALA A 65 -10.45 -1.85 4.33
N ALA A 66 -10.92 -3.09 4.17
CA ALA A 66 -10.92 -3.78 2.89
C ALA A 66 -11.76 -3.05 1.83
N GLN A 67 -12.97 -2.60 2.18
CA GLN A 67 -13.84 -1.83 1.28
C GLN A 67 -13.18 -0.50 0.87
N THR A 68 -12.50 0.16 1.80
CA THR A 68 -11.78 1.41 1.51
C THR A 68 -10.61 1.15 0.56
N ALA A 69 -9.84 0.09 0.78
CA ALA A 69 -8.75 -0.28 -0.12
C ALA A 69 -9.24 -0.64 -1.52
N MET A 70 -10.35 -1.39 -1.63
CA MET A 70 -11.00 -1.69 -2.91
C MET A 70 -11.46 -0.41 -3.62
N ARG A 71 -12.09 0.52 -2.89
CA ARG A 71 -12.57 1.79 -3.45
C ARG A 71 -11.44 2.70 -3.93
N LEU A 72 -10.32 2.70 -3.21
CA LEU A 72 -9.14 3.49 -3.56
C LEU A 72 -8.21 2.75 -4.55
N ASN A 73 -8.58 1.53 -4.97
CA ASN A 73 -7.76 0.64 -5.78
C ASN A 73 -6.31 0.49 -5.25
N ARG A 74 -6.17 0.41 -3.93
CA ARG A 74 -4.90 0.32 -3.20
C ARG A 74 -4.63 -1.10 -2.73
N THR A 75 -3.35 -1.43 -2.64
CA THR A 75 -2.88 -2.69 -2.04
C THR A 75 -3.17 -2.69 -0.54
N VAL A 76 -3.63 -3.83 -0.03
CA VAL A 76 -3.77 -4.09 1.41
C VAL A 76 -2.57 -4.87 1.92
N GLY A 77 -2.10 -4.51 3.11
CA GLY A 77 -1.18 -5.32 3.89
C GLY A 77 -1.92 -6.18 4.89
N LEU A 78 -1.46 -7.41 5.08
CA LEU A 78 -1.92 -8.27 6.17
C LEU A 78 -0.83 -8.27 7.23
N VAL A 79 -1.22 -8.16 8.50
CA VAL A 79 -0.29 -8.19 9.62
C VAL A 79 -0.84 -9.07 10.71
N LEU A 80 -0.01 -9.97 11.22
CA LEU A 80 -0.40 -10.85 12.30
C LEU A 80 -0.52 -10.03 13.60
N GLN A 81 -1.61 -10.26 14.34
CA GLN A 81 -1.74 -9.73 15.70
C GLN A 81 -1.05 -10.67 16.71
N ARG A 82 -0.46 -10.11 17.76
CA ARG A 82 0.23 -10.85 18.82
C ARG A 82 -0.73 -11.66 19.68
N ASP A 83 -1.80 -11.01 20.13
CA ASP A 83 -2.84 -11.65 20.91
C ASP A 83 -4.08 -11.81 20.06
N ALA A 84 -4.47 -13.06 19.86
CA ALA A 84 -5.67 -13.46 19.17
C ALA A 84 -6.93 -12.85 19.84
N GLY A 85 -6.98 -12.77 21.17
CA GLY A 85 -8.13 -12.32 21.97
C GLY A 85 -8.55 -10.87 21.75
N ILE A 86 -7.68 -10.03 21.20
CA ILE A 86 -7.95 -8.59 21.03
C ILE A 86 -8.78 -8.37 19.77
N ASP A 87 -9.93 -7.71 19.93
CA ASP A 87 -10.84 -7.38 18.84
C ASP A 87 -10.47 -6.13 18.05
N ASP A 88 -9.85 -5.18 18.73
CA ASP A 88 -9.40 -3.94 18.13
C ASP A 88 -7.92 -3.71 18.44
N PRO A 89 -7.02 -4.41 17.71
CA PRO A 89 -5.60 -4.36 18.00
C PRO A 89 -5.06 -2.97 17.71
N ILE A 90 -4.32 -2.41 18.68
CA ILE A 90 -3.57 -1.17 18.48
C ILE A 90 -2.21 -1.48 17.85
N PRO A 91 -1.51 -0.48 17.28
CA PRO A 91 -0.25 -0.72 16.57
C PRO A 91 0.83 -1.49 17.37
N VAL A 92 0.80 -1.42 18.71
CA VAL A 92 1.73 -2.17 19.58
C VAL A 92 1.39 -3.66 19.71
N ASP A 93 0.13 -4.02 19.46
CA ASP A 93 -0.37 -5.40 19.49
C ASP A 93 -0.10 -6.14 18.19
N LEU A 94 0.42 -5.45 17.18
CA LEU A 94 0.77 -6.02 15.89
C LEU A 94 2.23 -6.48 15.89
N HIS A 95 2.51 -7.51 15.09
CA HIS A 95 3.89 -7.84 14.78
C HIS A 95 4.50 -6.75 13.87
N ARG A 96 5.79 -6.44 14.08
CA ARG A 96 6.50 -5.47 13.23
C ARG A 96 6.80 -6.01 11.83
N THR A 97 6.69 -7.32 11.66
CA THR A 97 6.95 -8.04 10.42
C THR A 97 5.72 -8.87 10.09
N GLY A 98 5.33 -8.85 8.82
CA GLY A 98 4.17 -9.52 8.25
C GLY A 98 4.30 -9.58 6.74
#